data_AF-A0A3D3PHE8-F1
#
_entry.id   AF-A0A3D3PHE8-F1
#
_cell.length_a   1.000
_cell.length_b   1.000
_cell.length_c   1.000
_cell.angle_alpha   90.00
_cell.angle_beta   90.00
_cell.angle_gamma   90.00
#
_symmetry.space_group_name_H-M   'P 1'
#
loop_
_entity.id
_entity.type
_entity.pdbx_description
1 polymer ?
#
loop_
_entity_poly.entity_id
_entity_poly.type
_entity_poly.pdbx_seq_one_letter_code
_entity_poly.pdbx_strand_id
1 'polypeptide(L)'
;MEQQPVNYSKMLPAFKRSAGMMLTEHLPGHFKAARSLINSTLKKEHPKLRRWYNALKKGVLTIEEFIRLFTSLRNAFRLKELEKRGVPAEKAGNMGQLISKLFRAMVICMSGAVQEKPVNQLNSQI
;
A
#
# COMPACT_ATOMS: atom_id res chain seq x y z
N MET A 1 -12.03 -8.72 -21.27
CA MET A 1 -11.37 -7.50 -20.78
C MET A 1 -9.96 -7.87 -20.36
N GLU A 2 -8.94 -7.39 -21.07
CA GLU A 2 -7.54 -7.60 -20.69
C GLU A 2 -7.24 -6.78 -19.43
N GLN A 3 -7.00 -7.46 -18.30
CA GLN A 3 -6.55 -6.80 -17.08
C GLN A 3 -5.13 -6.27 -17.33
N GLN A 4 -4.98 -4.94 -17.44
CA GLN A 4 -3.66 -4.35 -17.59
C GLN A 4 -2.80 -4.69 -16.35
N PRO A 5 -1.57 -5.21 -16.53
CA PRO A 5 -0.73 -5.57 -15.41
C PRO A 5 -0.34 -4.33 -14.61
N VAL A 6 -0.34 -4.46 -13.28
CA VAL A 6 0.12 -3.43 -12.34
C VAL A 6 1.41 -2.78 -12.84
N ASN A 7 1.45 -1.45 -12.98
CA ASN A 7 2.70 -0.78 -13.35
C ASN A 7 3.61 -0.66 -12.10
N TYR A 8 4.28 -1.75 -11.74
CA TYR A 8 5.09 -1.86 -10.53
C TYR A 8 6.18 -0.77 -10.41
N SER A 9 6.81 -0.41 -11.53
CA SER A 9 7.85 0.63 -11.57
C SER A 9 7.30 2.02 -11.29
N LYS A 10 6.01 2.28 -11.59
CA LYS A 10 5.31 3.53 -11.23
C LYS A 10 4.67 3.48 -9.84
N MET A 11 4.25 2.29 -9.40
CA MET A 11 3.55 2.07 -8.12
C MET A 11 4.41 2.45 -6.91
N LEU A 12 5.64 1.94 -6.84
CA LEU A 12 6.49 2.17 -5.67
C LEU A 12 6.89 3.65 -5.49
N PRO A 13 7.29 4.40 -6.54
CA PRO A 13 7.51 5.84 -6.43
C PRO A 13 6.25 6.61 -6.02
N ALA A 14 5.09 6.27 -6.58
CA ALA A 14 3.82 6.90 -6.20
C ALA A 14 3.52 6.68 -4.72
N PHE A 15 3.68 5.44 -4.23
CA PHE A 15 3.50 5.10 -2.83
C PHE A 15 4.43 5.89 -1.92
N LYS A 16 5.73 5.95 -2.24
CA LYS A 16 6.71 6.71 -1.44
C LYS A 16 6.34 8.18 -1.32
N ARG A 17 5.81 8.79 -2.40
CA ARG A 17 5.35 10.18 -2.39
C ARG A 17 4.13 10.36 -1.48
N SER A 18 3.08 9.58 -1.68
CA SER A 18 1.85 9.69 -0.87
C SER A 18 2.08 9.34 0.61
N ALA A 19 2.88 8.31 0.90
CA ALA A 19 3.26 7.98 2.26
C ALA A 19 4.11 9.10 2.89
N GLY A 20 4.98 9.74 2.10
CA GLY A 20 5.75 10.91 2.54
C GLY A 20 4.85 12.08 2.94
N MET A 21 3.82 12.41 2.16
CA MET A 21 2.86 13.48 2.49
C MET A 21 2.13 13.18 3.80
N MET A 22 1.57 11.97 3.94
CA MET A 22 0.91 11.56 5.19
C MET A 22 1.85 11.65 6.40
N LEU A 23 3.13 11.29 6.24
CA LEU A 23 4.10 11.38 7.34
C LEU A 23 4.38 12.82 7.75
N THR A 24 4.43 13.75 6.81
CA THR A 24 4.60 15.18 7.11
C THR A 24 3.41 15.72 7.88
N GLU A 25 2.20 15.33 7.50
CA GLU A 25 0.95 15.78 8.15
C GLU A 25 0.77 15.20 9.55
N HIS A 26 0.99 13.90 9.72
CA HIS A 26 0.66 13.21 10.97
C HIS A 26 1.86 13.07 11.94
N LEU A 27 3.09 13.07 11.43
CA LEU A 27 4.31 12.86 12.21
C LEU A 27 5.44 13.85 11.87
N PRO A 28 5.21 15.18 11.87
CA PRO A 28 6.20 16.16 11.43
C PRO A 28 7.52 16.07 12.22
N GLY A 29 7.45 15.91 13.55
CA GLY A 29 8.64 15.75 14.42
C GLY A 29 9.42 14.45 14.24
N HIS A 30 8.82 13.44 13.58
CA HIS A 30 9.43 12.13 13.38
C HIS A 30 9.49 11.73 11.90
N PHE A 31 9.25 12.68 11.00
CA PHE A 31 9.17 12.47 9.55
C PHE A 31 10.40 11.74 9.00
N LYS A 32 11.61 12.22 9.35
CA LYS A 32 12.86 11.63 8.88
C LYS A 32 12.99 10.15 9.30
N ALA A 33 12.67 9.86 10.56
CA ALA A 33 12.72 8.50 11.08
C ALA A 33 11.69 7.60 10.40
N ALA A 34 10.44 8.05 10.30
CA ALA A 34 9.36 7.29 9.70
C ALA A 34 9.59 7.05 8.19
N ARG A 35 10.07 8.06 7.46
CA ARG A 35 10.43 7.95 6.05
C ARG A 35 11.57 6.97 5.83
N SER A 36 12.58 6.99 6.71
CA SER A 36 13.69 6.03 6.67
C SER A 36 13.20 4.60 6.89
N LEU A 37 12.30 4.38 7.87
CA LEU A 37 11.69 3.07 8.12
C LEU A 37 10.91 2.55 6.91
N ILE A 38 10.04 3.38 6.31
CA ILE A 38 9.29 2.99 5.11
C ILE A 38 10.24 2.62 3.97
N ASN A 39 11.27 3.42 3.73
CA ASN A 39 12.23 3.15 2.67
C ASN A 39 13.02 1.86 2.91
N SER A 40 13.45 1.61 4.15
CA SER A 40 14.15 0.40 4.55
C SER A 40 13.28 -0.84 4.42
N THR A 41 12.03 -0.78 4.90
CA THR A 41 11.04 -1.84 4.71
C THR A 41 10.81 -2.13 3.24
N LEU A 42 10.57 -1.11 2.41
CA LEU A 42 10.38 -1.28 0.98
C LEU A 42 11.60 -1.88 0.29
N LYS A 43 12.81 -1.46 0.67
CA LYS A 43 14.06 -2.01 0.13
C LYS A 43 14.21 -3.49 0.48
N LYS A 44 13.93 -3.85 1.74
CA LYS A 44 13.98 -5.23 2.24
C LYS A 44 12.96 -6.13 1.53
N GLU A 45 11.74 -5.64 1.32
CA GLU A 45 10.66 -6.41 0.72
C GLU A 45 10.63 -6.33 -0.82
N HIS A 46 11.46 -5.48 -1.43
CA HIS A 46 11.53 -5.27 -2.88
C HIS A 46 11.69 -6.58 -3.68
N PRO A 47 12.59 -7.52 -3.29
CA PRO A 47 12.72 -8.78 -4.03
C PRO A 47 11.44 -9.64 -4.01
N LYS A 48 10.73 -9.68 -2.88
CA LYS A 48 9.45 -10.41 -2.76
C LYS A 48 8.36 -9.76 -3.60
N LEU A 49 8.23 -8.44 -3.47
CA LEU A 49 7.27 -7.65 -4.25
C LEU A 49 7.49 -7.81 -5.76
N ARG A 50 8.75 -7.76 -6.21
CA ARG A 50 9.12 -7.98 -7.63
C ARG A 50 8.79 -9.41 -8.09
N ARG A 51 9.03 -10.41 -7.25
CA ARG A 51 8.68 -11.81 -7.56
C ARG A 51 7.17 -12.00 -7.71
N TRP A 52 6.38 -11.46 -6.79
CA TRP A 52 4.91 -11.53 -6.86
C TRP A 52 4.38 -10.78 -8.07
N TYR A 53 4.95 -9.62 -8.39
CA TYR A 53 4.59 -8.87 -9.58
C TYR A 53 4.89 -9.65 -10.87
N ASN A 54 6.06 -10.29 -10.96
CA ASN A 54 6.40 -11.13 -12.11
C ASN A 54 5.46 -12.34 -12.23
N ALA A 55 5.08 -12.95 -11.12
CA ALA A 55 4.12 -14.06 -11.11
C ALA A 55 2.72 -13.60 -11.57
N LEU A 56 2.27 -12.41 -11.13
CA LEU A 56 1.05 -11.77 -11.63
C LEU A 56 1.13 -11.52 -13.15
N LYS A 57 2.23 -10.94 -13.65
CA LYS A 57 2.44 -10.67 -15.08
C LYS A 57 2.42 -11.95 -15.93
N LYS A 58 2.90 -13.06 -15.38
CA LYS A 58 2.92 -14.37 -16.05
C LYS A 58 1.59 -15.14 -15.92
N GLY A 59 0.58 -14.58 -15.24
CA GLY A 59 -0.69 -15.26 -14.97
C GLY A 59 -0.59 -16.41 -13.96
N VAL A 60 0.54 -16.51 -13.23
CA VAL A 60 0.75 -17.53 -12.19
C VAL A 60 0.00 -17.16 -10.90
N LEU A 61 -0.21 -15.86 -10.67
CA LEU A 61 -1.03 -15.35 -9.58
C LEU A 61 -2.18 -14.53 -10.15
N THR A 62 -3.33 -14.64 -9.51
CA THR A 62 -4.45 -13.70 -9.69
C THR A 62 -4.17 -12.38 -8.95
N ILE A 63 -4.89 -11.33 -9.33
CA ILE A 63 -4.87 -10.04 -8.61
C ILE A 63 -5.27 -10.25 -7.14
N GLU A 64 -6.24 -11.11 -6.86
CA GLU A 64 -6.70 -11.38 -5.49
C GLU A 64 -5.60 -12.03 -4.64
N GLU A 65 -4.89 -13.02 -5.19
CA GLU A 65 -3.75 -13.65 -4.53
C GLU A 65 -2.59 -12.66 -4.34
N PHE A 66 -2.33 -11.82 -5.34
CA PHE A 66 -1.37 -10.73 -5.22
C PHE A 66 -1.74 -9.79 -4.06
N ILE A 67 -3.00 -9.37 -3.93
CA ILE A 67 -3.50 -8.55 -2.82
C ILE A 67 -3.38 -9.29 -1.47
N ARG A 68 -3.62 -10.60 -1.42
CA ARG A 68 -3.48 -11.40 -0.19
C ARG A 68 -2.03 -11.51 0.26
N LEU A 69 -1.12 -11.89 -0.66
CA LEU A 69 0.32 -11.92 -0.41
C LEU A 69 0.82 -10.55 0.06
N PHE A 70 0.28 -9.49 -0.53
CA PHE A 70 0.60 -8.14 -0.16
C PHE A 70 0.09 -7.75 1.24
N THR A 71 -1.10 -8.21 1.63
CA THR A 71 -1.63 -7.98 2.98
C THR A 71 -0.75 -8.62 4.05
N SER A 72 0.00 -9.67 3.72
CA SER A 72 1.01 -10.23 4.64
C SER A 72 2.13 -9.24 5.00
N LEU A 73 2.42 -8.26 4.13
CA LEU A 73 3.40 -7.20 4.38
C LEU A 73 2.89 -6.09 5.31
N ARG A 74 1.60 -6.10 5.70
CA ARG A 74 1.03 -5.15 6.68
C ARG A 74 1.87 -5.09 7.97
N ASN A 75 2.39 -6.23 8.41
CA ASN A 75 3.22 -6.32 9.60
C ASN A 75 4.60 -5.64 9.41
N ALA A 76 5.12 -5.59 8.19
CA ALA A 76 6.39 -4.94 7.86
C ALA A 76 6.29 -3.40 7.90
N PHE A 77 5.08 -2.85 7.78
CA PHE A 77 4.80 -1.41 7.93
C PHE A 77 4.34 -1.03 9.34
N ARG A 78 4.36 -1.95 10.31
CA ARG A 78 4.16 -1.56 11.71
C ARG A 78 5.39 -0.75 12.11
N LEU A 79 5.24 0.57 12.16
CA LEU A 79 6.27 1.53 12.52
C LEU A 79 6.65 1.43 14.01
N LYS A 80 6.76 0.23 14.59
CA LYS A 80 7.06 -0.01 16.00
C LYS A 80 8.39 0.61 16.44
N GLU A 81 9.33 0.74 15.50
CA GLU A 81 10.59 1.44 15.77
C GLU A 81 10.42 2.94 16.02
N LEU A 82 9.27 3.54 15.68
CA LEU A 82 8.94 4.90 16.07
C LEU A 82 8.59 5.02 17.55
N GLU A 83 8.09 3.96 18.18
CA GLU A 83 7.81 3.93 19.62
C GLU A 83 9.11 4.14 20.41
N LYS A 84 10.18 3.47 19.97
CA LYS A 84 11.55 3.66 20.51
C LYS A 84 12.11 5.08 20.31
N ARG A 85 11.47 5.89 19.47
CA ARG A 85 11.86 7.27 19.15
C ARG A 85 10.89 8.31 19.75
N GLY A 86 10.06 7.90 20.70
CA GLY A 86 9.15 8.78 21.43
C GLY A 86 7.79 9.01 20.77
N VAL A 87 7.46 8.30 19.68
CA VAL A 87 6.10 8.35 19.11
C VAL A 87 5.17 7.48 19.96
N PRO A 88 4.03 8.00 20.44
CA PRO A 88 3.05 7.17 21.16
C PRO A 88 2.64 5.94 20.33
N ALA A 89 2.54 4.78 20.98
CA ALA A 89 2.24 3.50 20.31
C ALA A 89 0.93 3.55 19.50
N GLU A 90 -0.09 4.24 20.02
CA GLU A 90 -1.34 4.48 19.31
C GLU A 90 -1.11 5.25 18.01
N LYS A 91 -0.33 6.34 18.05
CA LYS A 91 -0.04 7.19 16.90
C LYS A 91 0.81 6.46 15.85
N ALA A 92 1.82 5.70 16.29
CA ALA A 92 2.62 4.83 15.41
C ALA A 92 1.77 3.72 14.78
N GLY A 93 0.85 3.13 15.54
CA GLY A 93 -0.11 2.12 15.09
C GLY A 93 -1.06 2.67 14.02
N ASN A 94 -1.71 3.81 14.29
CA ASN A 94 -2.61 4.49 13.37
C ASN A 94 -1.90 4.85 12.05
N MET A 95 -0.67 5.37 12.15
CA MET A 95 0.12 5.68 10.96
C MET A 95 0.48 4.43 10.14
N GLY A 96 0.89 3.34 10.81
CA GLY A 96 1.15 2.06 10.14
C GLY A 96 -0.09 1.52 9.41
N GLN A 97 -1.28 1.71 9.97
CA GLN A 97 -2.55 1.35 9.32
C GLN A 97 -2.83 2.22 8.09
N LEU A 98 -2.65 3.54 8.18
CA LEU A 98 -2.86 4.48 7.07
C LEU A 98 -1.93 4.17 5.89
N ILE A 99 -0.64 3.94 6.16
CA ILE A 99 0.34 3.55 5.14
C ILE A 99 -0.05 2.22 4.49
N SER A 100 -0.49 1.24 5.29
CA SER A 100 -0.93 -0.06 4.78
C SER A 100 -2.18 0.07 3.87
N LYS A 101 -3.15 0.90 4.27
CA LYS A 101 -4.35 1.20 3.47
C LYS A 101 -3.98 1.89 2.15
N LEU A 102 -3.10 2.89 2.20
CA LEU A 102 -2.60 3.60 1.02
C LEU A 102 -1.91 2.63 0.04
N PHE A 103 -1.04 1.76 0.54
CA PHE A 103 -0.31 0.81 -0.29
C PHE A 103 -1.26 -0.18 -0.97
N ARG A 104 -2.28 -0.67 -0.25
CA ARG A 104 -3.34 -1.52 -0.79
C ARG A 104 -4.17 -0.81 -1.87
N ALA A 105 -4.58 0.43 -1.63
CA ALA A 105 -5.36 1.21 -2.59
C ALA A 105 -4.59 1.39 -3.91
N MET A 106 -3.29 1.68 -3.84
CA MET A 106 -2.46 1.80 -5.05
C MET A 106 -2.34 0.50 -5.84
N VAL A 107 -2.26 -0.65 -5.16
CA VAL A 107 -2.28 -1.96 -5.83
C VAL A 107 -3.59 -2.15 -6.59
N ILE A 108 -4.74 -1.89 -5.94
CA ILE A 108 -6.08 -2.04 -6.54
C ILE A 108 -6.25 -1.11 -7.75
N CYS A 109 -5.93 0.18 -7.59
CA CYS A 109 -6.04 1.16 -8.67
C CYS A 109 -5.14 0.80 -9.87
N MET A 110 -3.93 0.31 -9.60
CA MET A 110 -2.99 -0.04 -10.67
C MET A 110 -3.23 -1.43 -11.26
N SER A 111 -4.00 -2.30 -10.60
CA SER A 111 -4.41 -3.60 -11.15
C SER A 111 -5.67 -3.52 -12.00
N GLY A 112 -6.22 -2.31 -12.24
CA GLY A 112 -7.46 -2.13 -12.99
C GLY A 112 -8.69 -2.74 -12.33
N ALA A 113 -8.60 -3.12 -11.04
CA ALA A 113 -9.72 -3.67 -10.28
C ALA A 113 -10.61 -2.51 -9.79
N VAL A 114 -11.17 -1.76 -10.73
CA VAL A 114 -12.29 -0.86 -10.47
C VAL A 114 -13.52 -1.76 -10.41
N GLN A 115 -13.88 -2.22 -9.21
CA GLN A 115 -15.30 -2.48 -8.96
C GLN A 115 -15.98 -1.12 -8.79
N GLU A 116 -16.31 -0.48 -9.91
CA GLU A 116 -17.45 0.43 -9.94
C GLU A 116 -18.68 -0.46 -9.75
N LYS A 117 -19.20 -0.52 -8.53
CA LYS A 117 -20.63 -0.72 -8.40
C LYS A 117 -21.27 0.63 -8.77
N PRO A 118 -22.17 0.70 -9.76
CA PRO A 118 -22.91 1.92 -10.00
C PRO A 118 -23.77 2.22 -8.76
N VAL A 119 -23.44 3.30 -8.07
CA VAL A 119 -24.41 4.02 -7.23
C VAL A 119 -25.37 4.70 -8.20
N ASN A 120 -26.38 3.95 -8.62
CA ASN A 120 -27.72 4.37 -9.04
C ASN A 120 -28.35 3.32 -9.97
N GLN A 121 -28.74 2.19 -9.37
CA GLN A 121 -30.02 1.55 -9.71
C GLN A 121 -30.91 1.63 -8.47
N LEU A 122 -31.25 2.85 -8.10
CA LEU A 122 -32.41 3.20 -7.28
C LEU A 122 -33.14 4.25 -8.10
N ASN A 123 -33.97 3.75 -9.02
CA ASN A 123 -35.10 4.38 -9.70
C ASN A 123 -35.30 3.67 -11.05
N SER A 124 -35.81 2.46 -10.95
CA SER A 124 -36.65 1.89 -12.00
C SER A 124 -37.88 1.39 -11.26
N GLN A 125 -39.03 2.02 -11.55
CA GLN A 125 -40.36 1.76 -10.96
C GLN A 125 -40.46 2.35 -9.54
N ILE A 126 -41.17 3.46 -9.31
CA ILE A 126 -42.58 3.78 -9.61
C ILE A 126 -42.72 5.25 -10.00
#